data_AF-A0A969RZM9-F1
#
_entry.id   AF-A0A969RZM9-F1
#
_cell.length_a   1.000
_cell.length_b   1.000
_cell.length_c   1.000
_cell.angle_alpha   90.00
_cell.angle_beta   90.00
_cell.angle_gamma   90.00
#
_symmetry.space_group_name_H-M   'P 1'
#
loop_
_entity.id
_entity.type
_entity.pdbx_description
1 polymer ?
#
loop_
_entity_poly.entity_id
_entity_poly.type
_entity_poly.pdbx_seq_one_letter_code
_entity_poly.pdbx_strand_id
1 'polypeptide(L)'
;MKKRYRVNDFFSTTIIEETLVKTRHIGRGRPSKNSTTESVTSIYLQLHIQQIDDAIKLSETLAGWRLYVTNAPTTRLTLPQAVMYYRDEWLLERGFHRFKRGSLPALPIYFQNEDRITGLMFILNIALRVFTLMEFVVREALQQTQQSLAGLYDGNPKRKTNRPSAEKMLQAFCNLTLYFLTDSTFFITPLSELQKQILALMKMPESLYQLDSLLSKT
;
A
#
# COMPACT_ATOMS: atom_id res chain seq x y z
N MET A 1 -5.42 -18.45 11.48
CA MET A 1 -4.06 -17.88 11.67
C MET A 1 -2.96 -18.78 11.10
N LYS A 2 -2.84 -20.04 11.53
CA LYS A 2 -1.77 -20.96 11.07
C LYS A 2 -1.71 -21.16 9.54
N LYS A 3 -2.85 -21.34 8.86
CA LYS A 3 -2.92 -21.48 7.38
C LYS A 3 -2.44 -20.24 6.60
N ARG A 4 -2.61 -19.03 7.15
CA ARG A 4 -2.17 -17.78 6.53
C ARG A 4 -0.65 -17.68 6.49
N TYR A 5 0.01 -18.14 7.55
CA TYR A 5 1.47 -18.09 7.71
C TYR A 5 2.16 -19.40 7.33
N ARG A 6 1.41 -20.43 6.89
CA ARG A 6 1.92 -21.76 6.52
C ARG A 6 2.72 -22.44 7.63
N VAL A 7 2.29 -22.28 8.89
CA VAL A 7 2.95 -22.85 10.08
C VAL A 7 2.12 -23.94 10.77
N ASN A 8 1.22 -24.60 10.02
CA ASN A 8 0.34 -25.62 10.60
C ASN A 8 1.14 -26.75 11.25
N ASP A 9 2.26 -27.13 10.64
CA ASP A 9 3.05 -28.30 11.01
C ASP A 9 4.08 -28.00 12.11
N PHE A 10 4.24 -26.73 12.49
CA PHE A 10 5.21 -26.31 13.52
C PHE A 10 4.61 -26.20 14.92
N PHE A 11 3.28 -26.21 15.02
CA PHE A 11 2.60 -26.00 16.29
C PHE A 11 1.46 -27.00 16.48
N SER A 12 1.48 -27.75 17.57
CA SER A 12 0.28 -28.42 18.07
C SER A 12 -0.57 -27.41 18.85
N THR A 13 -1.90 -27.52 18.70
CA THR A 13 -2.85 -26.67 19.44
C THR A 13 -3.92 -27.52 20.05
N THR A 14 -4.12 -27.36 21.34
CA THR A 14 -5.19 -28.01 22.10
C THR A 14 -6.06 -26.92 22.71
N ILE A 15 -7.37 -27.01 22.50
CA ILE A 15 -8.35 -26.13 23.14
C ILE A 15 -9.01 -26.95 24.25
N ILE A 16 -8.94 -26.45 25.47
CA ILE A 16 -9.65 -27.00 26.62
C ILE A 16 -10.87 -26.11 26.84
N GLU A 17 -12.04 -26.73 26.86
CA GLU A 17 -13.31 -26.05 27.14
C GLU A 17 -13.75 -26.38 28.56
N GLU A 18 -13.91 -25.36 29.39
CA GLU A 18 -14.48 -25.47 30.72
C GLU A 18 -15.83 -24.75 30.75
N THR A 19 -16.91 -25.52 30.92
CA THR A 19 -18.27 -24.98 31.01
C THR A 19 -18.72 -24.92 32.46
N LEU A 20 -18.96 -23.71 32.95
CA LEU A 20 -19.49 -23.44 34.29
C LEU A 20 -20.94 -22.98 34.19
N VAL A 21 -21.86 -23.76 34.76
CA VAL A 21 -23.26 -23.37 34.91
C VAL A 21 -23.42 -22.71 36.27
N LYS A 22 -23.76 -21.42 36.28
CA LYS A 22 -24.06 -20.67 37.52
C LYS A 22 -25.51 -20.22 37.50
N THR A 23 -26.23 -20.49 38.58
CA THR A 23 -27.60 -20.00 38.76
C THR A 23 -27.57 -18.57 39.29
N ARG A 24 -28.22 -17.64 38.57
CA ARG A 24 -28.38 -16.24 38.99
C ARG A 24 -29.85 -15.94 39.26
N HIS A 25 -30.15 -15.24 40.35
CA HIS A 25 -31.50 -14.77 40.65
C HIS A 25 -31.81 -13.49 39.84
N ILE A 26 -32.97 -13.45 39.19
CA ILE A 26 -33.35 -12.37 38.26
C ILE A 26 -33.97 -11.15 39.00
N GLY A 27 -34.36 -11.31 40.26
CA GLY A 27 -35.03 -10.26 41.06
C GLY A 27 -34.08 -9.31 41.81
N ARG A 28 -34.54 -8.08 42.08
CA ARG A 28 -33.88 -7.11 42.99
C ARG A 28 -34.22 -7.42 44.45
N GLY A 29 -33.21 -7.48 45.34
CA GLY A 29 -33.38 -7.71 46.78
C GLY A 29 -32.79 -9.04 47.27
N ARG A 30 -32.97 -9.35 48.57
CA ARG A 30 -32.46 -10.59 49.18
C ARG A 30 -33.25 -11.82 48.68
N PRO A 31 -32.61 -12.90 48.21
CA PRO A 31 -33.32 -14.06 47.65
C PRO A 31 -34.25 -14.74 48.66
N SER A 32 -35.46 -15.11 48.23
CA SER A 32 -36.44 -15.94 48.98
C SER A 32 -36.60 -17.34 48.36
N LYS A 33 -37.22 -18.28 49.07
CA LYS A 33 -37.42 -19.68 48.63
C LYS A 33 -38.13 -19.86 47.28
N ASN A 34 -38.92 -18.87 46.82
CA ASN A 34 -39.67 -18.90 45.55
C ASN A 34 -39.09 -17.97 44.47
N SER A 35 -37.82 -17.57 44.58
CA SER A 35 -37.22 -16.62 43.63
C SER A 35 -36.90 -17.27 42.29
N THR A 36 -37.34 -16.68 41.18
CA THR A 36 -37.02 -17.14 39.81
C THR A 36 -35.51 -17.10 39.58
N THR A 37 -34.94 -18.24 39.24
CA THR A 37 -33.52 -18.39 38.89
C THR A 37 -33.37 -18.57 37.39
N GLU A 38 -32.30 -18.04 36.84
CA GLU A 38 -31.84 -18.30 35.48
C GLU A 38 -30.51 -19.03 35.54
N SER A 39 -30.36 -20.09 34.74
CA SER A 39 -29.09 -20.79 34.60
C SER A 39 -28.25 -20.04 33.57
N VAL A 40 -27.17 -19.41 34.02
CA VAL A 40 -26.22 -18.72 33.15
C VAL A 40 -25.05 -19.67 32.89
N THR A 41 -24.96 -20.15 31.66
CA THR A 41 -23.82 -20.97 31.19
C THR A 41 -22.68 -20.05 30.77
N SER A 42 -21.53 -20.18 31.43
CA SER A 42 -20.28 -19.50 31.05
C SER A 42 -19.31 -20.53 30.48
N ILE A 43 -18.82 -20.29 29.27
CA ILE A 43 -17.84 -21.14 28.60
C ILE A 43 -16.47 -20.45 28.67
N TYR A 44 -15.49 -21.11 29.27
CA TYR A 44 -14.11 -20.68 29.32
C TYR A 44 -13.29 -21.54 28.34
N LEU A 45 -12.60 -20.90 27.41
CA LEU A 45 -11.73 -21.57 26.46
C LEU A 45 -10.28 -21.28 26.81
N GLN A 46 -9.50 -22.33 27.06
CA GLN A 46 -8.06 -22.24 27.27
C GLN A 46 -7.34 -22.82 26.04
N LEU A 47 -6.44 -22.04 25.44
CA LEU A 47 -5.65 -22.45 24.29
C LEU A 47 -4.23 -22.79 24.73
N HIS A 48 -3.85 -24.06 24.56
CA HIS A 48 -2.48 -24.51 24.70
C HIS A 48 -1.81 -24.63 23.34
N ILE A 49 -0.61 -24.06 23.21
CA ILE A 49 0.20 -24.09 22.00
C ILE A 49 1.56 -24.66 22.36
N GLN A 50 1.98 -25.73 21.69
CA GLN A 50 3.33 -26.29 21.82
C GLN A 50 4.03 -26.31 20.46
N GLN A 51 5.33 -26.05 20.47
CA GLN A 51 6.18 -26.12 19.29
C GLN A 51 6.54 -27.58 19.00
N ILE A 52 6.61 -27.92 17.72
CA ILE A 52 7.05 -29.23 17.24
C ILE A 52 8.48 -29.05 16.72
N ASP A 53 9.45 -29.19 17.62
CA ASP A 53 10.86 -28.86 17.34
C ASP A 53 11.45 -29.62 16.14
N ASP A 54 11.07 -30.88 15.96
CA ASP A 54 11.55 -31.70 14.83
C ASP A 54 11.04 -31.17 13.49
N ALA A 55 9.78 -30.75 13.42
CA ALA A 55 9.20 -30.16 12.22
C ALA A 55 9.84 -28.80 11.89
N ILE A 56 10.15 -28.02 12.93
CA ILE A 56 10.85 -26.74 12.77
C ILE A 56 12.27 -26.97 12.24
N LYS A 57 13.06 -27.84 12.89
CA LYS A 57 14.44 -28.17 12.46
C LYS A 57 14.49 -28.74 11.04
N LEU A 58 13.55 -29.61 10.70
CA LEU A 58 13.44 -30.15 9.34
C LEU A 58 13.17 -29.03 8.34
N SER A 59 12.25 -28.11 8.65
CA SER A 59 11.96 -26.97 7.79
C SER A 59 13.15 -26.01 7.67
N GLU A 60 13.90 -25.77 8.75
CA GLU A 60 15.12 -24.94 8.72
C GLU A 60 16.18 -25.56 7.83
N THR A 61 16.35 -26.88 7.90
CA THR A 61 17.30 -27.63 7.06
C THR A 61 16.93 -27.55 5.58
N LEU A 62 15.62 -27.61 5.26
CA LEU A 62 15.11 -27.54 3.89
C LEU A 62 14.96 -26.11 3.34
N ALA A 63 15.07 -25.08 4.17
CA ALA A 63 14.84 -23.69 3.76
C ALA A 63 15.87 -23.15 2.75
N GLY A 64 16.99 -23.87 2.55
CA GLY A 64 18.07 -23.46 1.67
C GLY A 64 18.84 -22.24 2.17
N TRP A 65 19.80 -21.79 1.38
CA TRP A 65 20.69 -20.68 1.74
C TRP A 65 20.52 -19.53 0.76
N ARG A 66 20.42 -18.30 1.28
CA ARG A 66 20.45 -17.08 0.46
C ARG A 66 21.62 -16.22 0.90
N LEU A 67 22.62 -16.13 0.03
CA LEU A 67 23.85 -15.37 0.28
C LEU A 67 23.67 -13.91 -0.17
N TYR A 68 24.12 -12.98 0.65
CA TYR A 68 24.22 -11.55 0.30
C TYR A 68 25.68 -11.13 0.39
N VAL A 69 26.16 -10.38 -0.60
CA VAL A 69 27.52 -9.86 -0.66
C VAL A 69 27.44 -8.35 -0.82
N THR A 70 28.18 -7.60 -0.02
CA THR A 70 28.24 -6.13 -0.12
C THR A 70 29.68 -5.67 0.00
N ASN A 71 30.03 -4.62 -0.76
CA ASN A 71 31.28 -3.89 -0.65
C ASN A 71 31.18 -2.70 0.32
N ALA A 72 30.02 -2.46 0.94
CA ALA A 72 29.84 -1.39 1.90
C ALA A 72 30.43 -1.77 3.27
N PRO A 73 31.19 -0.86 3.92
CA PRO A 73 31.69 -1.12 5.27
C PRO A 73 30.54 -1.12 6.28
N THR A 74 30.70 -1.86 7.38
CA THR A 74 29.71 -1.97 8.46
C THR A 74 29.35 -0.63 9.13
N THR A 75 30.26 0.35 9.07
CA THR A 75 30.01 1.72 9.53
C THR A 75 28.98 2.48 8.70
N ARG A 76 28.83 2.12 7.42
CA ARG A 76 27.87 2.73 6.49
C ARG A 76 26.61 1.88 6.33
N LEU A 77 26.76 0.56 6.37
CA LEU A 77 25.66 -0.37 6.14
C LEU A 77 25.76 -1.57 7.10
N THR A 78 24.89 -1.57 8.11
CA THR A 78 24.80 -2.70 9.04
C THR A 78 24.23 -3.94 8.36
N LEU A 79 24.53 -5.14 8.88
CA LEU A 79 24.01 -6.40 8.35
C LEU A 79 22.47 -6.41 8.22
N PRO A 80 21.67 -5.99 9.24
CA PRO A 80 20.22 -5.94 9.10
C PRO A 80 19.76 -5.01 7.98
N GLN A 81 20.39 -3.84 7.85
CA GLN A 81 20.09 -2.91 6.76
C GLN A 81 20.43 -3.51 5.39
N ALA A 82 21.59 -4.17 5.25
CA ALA A 82 21.99 -4.82 4.01
C ALA A 82 20.96 -5.87 3.56
N VAL A 83 20.52 -6.72 4.50
CA VAL A 83 19.49 -7.73 4.23
C VAL A 83 18.15 -7.07 3.87
N MET A 84 17.76 -5.99 4.56
CA MET A 84 16.53 -5.26 4.24
C MET A 84 16.56 -4.64 2.85
N TYR A 85 17.63 -3.93 2.49
CA TYR A 85 17.76 -3.33 1.16
C TYR A 85 17.73 -4.36 0.04
N TYR A 86 18.42 -5.49 0.21
CA TYR A 86 18.37 -6.57 -0.77
C TYR A 86 16.99 -7.24 -0.85
N ARG A 87 16.24 -7.33 0.26
CA ARG A 87 14.85 -7.82 0.23
C ARG A 87 13.91 -6.85 -0.46
N ASP A 88 14.19 -5.55 -0.40
CA ASP A 88 13.43 -4.50 -1.08
C ASP A 88 13.76 -4.39 -2.58
N GLU A 89 14.67 -5.22 -3.13
CA GLU A 89 14.99 -5.27 -4.57
C GLU A 89 13.75 -5.58 -5.44
N TRP A 90 12.69 -6.15 -4.87
CA TRP A 90 11.38 -6.28 -5.52
C TRP A 90 10.82 -4.95 -6.07
N LEU A 91 11.26 -3.80 -5.54
CA LEU A 91 10.91 -2.48 -6.07
C LEU A 91 11.30 -2.31 -7.56
N LEU A 92 12.42 -2.90 -7.99
CA LEU A 92 12.83 -2.90 -9.40
C LEU A 92 11.86 -3.71 -10.25
N GLU A 93 11.50 -4.92 -9.81
CA GLU A 93 10.55 -5.78 -10.51
C GLU A 93 9.18 -5.11 -10.68
N ARG A 94 8.74 -4.36 -9.66
CA ARG A 94 7.49 -3.60 -9.72
C ARG A 94 7.51 -2.57 -10.85
N GLY A 95 8.65 -1.91 -11.07
CA GLY A 95 8.82 -0.98 -12.19
C GLY A 95 8.62 -1.67 -13.53
N PHE A 96 9.25 -2.83 -13.75
CA PHE A 96 9.10 -3.61 -14.99
C PHE A 96 7.69 -4.16 -15.20
N HIS A 97 6.90 -4.36 -14.14
CA HIS A 97 5.49 -4.72 -14.30
C HIS A 97 4.71 -3.63 -15.06
N ARG A 98 5.07 -2.34 -14.91
CA ARG A 98 4.45 -1.25 -15.66
C ARG A 98 4.62 -1.40 -17.17
N PHE A 99 5.78 -1.88 -17.61
CA PHE A 99 6.08 -2.15 -19.00
C PHE A 99 5.35 -3.37 -19.56
N LYS A 100 5.13 -4.40 -18.74
CA LYS A 100 4.53 -5.66 -19.20
C LYS A 100 3.00 -5.62 -19.23
N ARG A 101 2.38 -5.08 -18.17
CA ARG A 101 0.92 -5.17 -17.95
C ARG A 101 0.33 -3.95 -17.23
N GLY A 102 1.08 -2.84 -17.15
CA GLY A 102 0.64 -1.65 -16.42
C GLY A 102 0.44 -0.44 -17.33
N SER A 103 0.51 0.75 -16.73
CA SER A 103 0.17 2.03 -17.38
C SER A 103 1.27 2.60 -18.27
N LEU A 104 2.39 1.91 -18.46
CA LEU A 104 3.46 2.27 -19.39
C LEU A 104 3.72 1.09 -20.35
N PRO A 105 2.71 0.56 -21.06
CA PRO A 105 2.86 -0.71 -21.76
C PRO A 105 3.91 -0.58 -22.87
N ALA A 106 5.01 -1.31 -22.70
CA ALA A 106 5.99 -1.51 -23.75
C ALA A 106 5.57 -2.62 -24.70
N LEU A 107 4.66 -3.50 -24.28
CA LEU A 107 4.21 -4.65 -25.07
C LEU A 107 2.73 -4.53 -25.43
N PRO A 108 2.33 -5.00 -26.63
CA PRO A 108 3.18 -5.47 -27.73
C PRO A 108 3.87 -4.33 -28.50
N ILE A 109 5.12 -4.56 -28.94
CA ILE A 109 5.86 -3.64 -29.82
C ILE A 109 5.55 -4.02 -31.27
N TYR A 110 4.92 -3.12 -32.01
CA TYR A 110 4.61 -3.33 -33.43
C TYR A 110 5.64 -2.70 -34.38
N PHE A 111 6.66 -2.02 -33.85
CA PHE A 111 7.74 -1.46 -34.64
C PHE A 111 8.70 -2.56 -35.10
N GLN A 112 9.07 -2.55 -36.38
CA GLN A 112 10.11 -3.44 -36.93
C GLN A 112 11.50 -2.78 -36.94
N ASN A 113 11.56 -1.45 -36.89
CA ASN A 113 12.82 -0.70 -36.89
C ASN A 113 13.40 -0.61 -35.47
N GLU A 114 14.63 -1.07 -35.30
CA GLU A 114 15.33 -1.16 -34.00
C GLU A 114 15.59 0.22 -33.35
N ASP A 115 15.88 1.26 -34.14
CA ASP A 115 16.10 2.61 -33.62
C ASP A 115 14.83 3.17 -32.98
N ARG A 116 13.67 2.94 -33.61
CA ARG A 116 12.36 3.34 -33.07
C ARG A 116 12.02 2.59 -31.78
N ILE A 117 12.35 1.30 -31.71
CA ILE A 117 12.17 0.50 -30.48
C ILE A 117 13.05 1.06 -29.37
N THR A 118 14.32 1.38 -29.67
CA THR A 118 15.27 1.95 -28.72
C THR A 118 14.79 3.32 -28.23
N GLY A 119 14.33 4.19 -29.13
CA GLY A 119 13.76 5.50 -28.79
C GLY A 119 12.52 5.40 -27.92
N LEU A 120 11.60 4.47 -28.23
CA LEU A 120 10.43 4.22 -27.40
C LEU A 120 10.83 3.76 -25.99
N MET A 121 11.74 2.78 -25.89
CA MET A 121 12.21 2.28 -24.60
C MET A 121 12.91 3.36 -23.77
N PHE A 122 13.63 4.28 -24.42
CA PHE A 122 14.23 5.42 -23.75
C PHE A 122 13.17 6.34 -23.12
N ILE A 123 12.14 6.72 -23.89
CA ILE A 123 11.03 7.55 -23.38
C ILE A 123 10.26 6.83 -22.26
N LEU A 124 9.96 5.55 -22.42
CA LEU A 124 9.27 4.75 -21.40
C LEU A 124 10.11 4.64 -20.11
N ASN A 125 11.44 4.56 -20.20
CA ASN A 125 12.32 4.61 -19.03
C ASN A 125 12.29 5.96 -18.32
N ILE A 126 12.23 7.07 -19.06
CA ILE A 126 12.05 8.40 -18.48
C ILE A 126 10.69 8.47 -17.76
N ALA A 127 9.62 8.03 -18.40
CA ALA A 127 8.29 8.00 -17.81
C ALA A 127 8.26 7.14 -16.53
N LEU A 128 8.90 5.97 -16.54
CA LEU A 128 9.00 5.12 -15.35
C LEU A 128 9.72 5.83 -14.19
N ARG A 129 10.80 6.56 -14.47
CA ARG A 129 11.51 7.34 -13.45
C ARG A 129 10.63 8.45 -12.89
N VAL A 130 9.87 9.16 -13.74
CA VAL A 130 8.91 10.18 -13.29
C VAL A 130 7.83 9.58 -12.39
N PHE A 131 7.27 8.42 -12.76
CA PHE A 131 6.26 7.75 -11.92
C PHE A 131 6.85 7.33 -10.57
N THR A 132 8.06 6.77 -10.56
CA THR A 132 8.76 6.37 -9.33
C THR A 132 9.09 7.57 -8.45
N LEU A 133 9.55 8.67 -9.04
CA LEU A 133 9.85 9.91 -8.32
C LEU A 133 8.59 10.53 -7.72
N MET A 134 7.51 10.60 -8.49
CA MET A 134 6.22 11.09 -8.01
C MET A 134 5.72 10.29 -6.80
N GLU A 135 5.77 8.96 -6.89
CA GLU A 135 5.43 8.10 -5.75
C GLU A 135 6.34 8.33 -4.55
N PHE A 136 7.65 8.44 -4.79
CA PHE A 136 8.62 8.64 -3.72
C PHE A 136 8.34 9.95 -2.96
N VAL A 137 8.26 11.07 -3.69
CA VAL A 137 8.06 12.40 -3.10
C VAL A 137 6.75 12.47 -2.31
N VAL A 138 5.65 11.99 -2.88
CA VAL A 138 4.34 12.04 -2.21
C VAL A 138 4.29 11.12 -0.99
N ARG A 139 4.85 9.90 -1.09
CA ARG A 139 4.86 8.95 0.03
C ARG A 139 5.76 9.43 1.16
N GLU A 140 6.90 10.01 0.84
CA GLU A 140 7.79 10.63 1.82
C GLU A 140 7.08 11.78 2.55
N ALA A 141 6.44 12.69 1.82
CA ALA A 141 5.68 13.80 2.41
C ALA A 141 4.57 13.30 3.34
N LEU A 142 3.76 12.32 2.90
CA LEU A 142 2.70 11.72 3.73
C LEU A 142 3.24 11.01 4.96
N GLN A 143 4.39 10.34 4.86
CA GLN A 143 5.03 9.69 5.99
C GLN A 143 5.57 10.71 7.00
N GLN A 144 6.19 11.79 6.54
CA GLN A 144 6.71 12.87 7.40
C GLN A 144 5.57 13.57 8.16
N THR A 145 4.44 13.81 7.50
CA THR A 145 3.28 14.47 8.13
C THR A 145 2.34 13.51 8.87
N GLN A 146 2.59 12.20 8.82
CA GLN A 146 1.69 11.16 9.35
C GLN A 146 0.26 11.26 8.80
N GLN A 147 0.13 11.63 7.52
CA GLN A 147 -1.13 11.84 6.84
C GLN A 147 -1.44 10.72 5.84
N SER A 148 -2.66 10.78 5.31
CA SER A 148 -3.14 9.87 4.26
C SER A 148 -4.00 10.65 3.28
N LEU A 149 -3.93 10.28 2.00
CA LEU A 149 -4.71 10.89 0.93
C LEU A 149 -6.01 10.11 0.69
N ALA A 150 -7.14 10.81 0.60
CA ALA A 150 -8.44 10.26 0.23
C ALA A 150 -8.81 10.67 -1.21
N GLY A 151 -9.91 10.14 -1.77
CA GLY A 151 -10.44 10.60 -3.06
C GLY A 151 -9.77 10.00 -4.31
N LEU A 152 -8.73 9.18 -4.16
CA LEU A 152 -8.02 8.56 -5.30
C LEU A 152 -8.73 7.38 -5.96
N TYR A 153 -9.83 6.89 -5.38
CA TYR A 153 -10.53 5.69 -5.85
C TYR A 153 -11.99 6.04 -6.14
N ASP A 154 -12.37 6.09 -7.42
CA ASP A 154 -13.71 6.50 -7.87
C ASP A 154 -14.83 5.70 -7.19
N GLY A 155 -14.67 4.37 -7.08
CA GLY A 155 -15.64 3.49 -6.42
C GLY A 155 -15.61 3.52 -4.88
N ASN A 156 -14.63 4.17 -4.26
CA ASN A 156 -14.57 4.35 -2.81
C ASN A 156 -13.84 5.66 -2.44
N PRO A 157 -14.50 6.82 -2.58
CA PRO A 157 -13.85 8.12 -2.37
C PRO A 157 -13.34 8.32 -0.94
N LYS A 158 -13.94 7.65 0.05
CA LYS A 158 -13.53 7.72 1.46
C LYS A 158 -12.29 6.87 1.77
N ARG A 159 -11.86 5.99 0.85
CA ARG A 159 -10.67 5.17 1.04
C ARG A 159 -9.43 6.06 1.12
N LYS A 160 -8.78 5.99 2.28
CA LYS A 160 -7.51 6.66 2.55
C LYS A 160 -6.33 5.75 2.20
N THR A 161 -5.24 6.34 1.72
CA THR A 161 -3.95 5.64 1.52
C THR A 161 -2.79 6.57 1.86
N ASN A 162 -1.79 6.04 2.56
CA ASN A 162 -0.50 6.70 2.76
C ASN A 162 0.54 6.26 1.70
N ARG A 163 0.16 5.36 0.79
CA ARG A 163 1.01 4.86 -0.29
C ARG A 163 0.30 4.97 -1.64
N PRO A 164 -0.04 6.20 -2.10
CA PRO A 164 -0.67 6.37 -3.41
C PRO A 164 0.27 5.90 -4.54
N SER A 165 -0.30 5.48 -5.67
CA SER A 165 0.45 5.17 -6.89
C SER A 165 0.41 6.35 -7.86
N ALA A 166 1.43 6.48 -8.71
CA ALA A 166 1.48 7.55 -9.70
C ALA A 166 0.26 7.52 -10.64
N GLU A 167 -0.18 6.34 -11.04
CA GLU A 167 -1.36 6.15 -11.90
C GLU A 167 -2.61 6.77 -11.27
N LYS A 168 -2.85 6.52 -9.98
CA LYS A 168 -4.03 7.05 -9.28
C LYS A 168 -3.95 8.55 -9.06
N MET A 169 -2.76 9.06 -8.79
CA MET A 169 -2.54 10.50 -8.68
C MET A 169 -2.77 11.20 -10.02
N LEU A 170 -2.22 10.66 -11.11
CA LEU A 170 -2.43 11.19 -12.46
C LEU A 170 -3.89 11.07 -12.92
N GLN A 171 -4.56 9.97 -12.59
CA GLN A 171 -5.98 9.77 -12.91
C GLN A 171 -6.86 10.91 -12.35
N ALA A 172 -6.49 11.48 -11.19
CA ALA A 172 -7.20 12.61 -10.61
C ALA A 172 -7.17 13.87 -11.50
N PHE A 173 -6.23 13.98 -12.45
CA PHE A 173 -6.09 15.11 -13.37
C PHE A 173 -6.67 14.86 -14.77
N CYS A 174 -7.23 13.67 -15.05
CA CYS A 174 -7.71 13.32 -16.40
C CYS A 174 -8.89 14.17 -16.90
N ASN A 175 -9.65 14.81 -16.01
CA ASN A 175 -10.87 15.56 -16.35
C ASN A 175 -10.66 17.08 -16.30
N LEU A 176 -9.46 17.56 -16.64
CA LEU A 176 -9.18 18.98 -16.80
C LEU A 176 -9.35 19.37 -18.28
N THR A 177 -10.26 20.31 -18.53
CA THR A 177 -10.57 20.79 -19.88
C THR A 177 -10.06 22.21 -20.05
N LEU A 178 -9.40 22.47 -21.18
CA LEU A 178 -9.02 23.80 -21.62
C LEU A 178 -10.04 24.28 -22.66
N TYR A 179 -10.74 25.35 -22.35
CA TYR A 179 -11.70 26.02 -23.20
C TYR A 179 -11.03 27.16 -23.97
N PHE A 180 -11.31 27.22 -25.26
CA PHE A 180 -10.85 28.26 -26.19
C PHE A 180 -12.07 28.99 -26.72
N LEU A 181 -12.19 30.29 -26.45
CA LEU A 181 -13.27 31.11 -26.97
C LEU A 181 -12.80 31.87 -28.23
N THR A 182 -13.77 32.30 -29.05
CA THR A 182 -13.51 33.01 -30.31
C THR A 182 -12.88 34.39 -30.12
N ASP A 183 -12.98 34.95 -28.91
CA ASP A 183 -12.37 36.22 -28.51
C ASP A 183 -10.93 36.06 -28.00
N SER A 184 -10.30 34.90 -28.21
CA SER A 184 -8.97 34.53 -27.68
C SER A 184 -8.90 34.45 -26.15
N THR A 185 -10.04 34.34 -25.47
CA THR A 185 -10.07 34.03 -24.05
C THR A 185 -9.89 32.53 -23.84
N PHE A 186 -9.05 32.15 -22.87
CA PHE A 186 -8.83 30.76 -22.48
C PHE A 186 -9.29 30.55 -21.04
N PHE A 187 -9.98 29.45 -20.76
CA PHE A 187 -10.32 29.06 -19.39
C PHE A 187 -9.99 27.60 -19.17
N ILE A 188 -9.50 27.25 -17.99
CA ILE A 188 -9.24 25.86 -17.60
C ILE A 188 -10.16 25.46 -16.45
N THR A 189 -10.57 24.20 -16.42
CA THR A 189 -11.32 23.63 -15.28
C THR A 189 -10.59 23.93 -13.97
N PRO A 190 -11.24 24.56 -12.97
CA PRO A 190 -10.62 24.83 -11.68
C PRO A 190 -10.16 23.55 -10.98
N LEU A 191 -9.02 23.64 -10.30
CA LEU A 191 -8.49 22.51 -9.55
C LEU A 191 -9.38 22.15 -8.35
N SER A 192 -9.71 20.87 -8.23
CA SER A 192 -10.34 20.31 -7.03
C SER A 192 -9.38 20.29 -5.84
N GLU A 193 -9.92 20.20 -4.62
CA GLU A 193 -9.13 20.10 -3.40
C GLU A 193 -8.19 18.89 -3.40
N LEU A 194 -8.60 17.77 -4.00
CA LEU A 194 -7.73 16.61 -4.18
C LEU A 194 -6.54 16.92 -5.09
N GLN A 195 -6.77 17.56 -6.23
CA GLN A 195 -5.69 17.91 -7.17
C GLN A 195 -4.71 18.90 -6.52
N LYS A 196 -5.20 19.91 -5.78
CA LYS A 196 -4.36 20.84 -5.03
C LYS A 196 -3.52 20.13 -3.96
N GLN A 197 -4.12 19.21 -3.20
CA GLN A 197 -3.39 18.38 -2.24
C GLN A 197 -2.30 17.53 -2.91
N ILE A 198 -2.60 16.93 -4.06
CA ILE A 198 -1.61 16.16 -4.82
C ILE A 198 -0.46 17.08 -5.28
N LEU A 199 -0.74 18.27 -5.82
CA LEU A 199 0.30 19.24 -6.21
C LEU A 199 1.16 19.68 -5.02
N ALA A 200 0.54 20.00 -3.89
CA ALA A 200 1.26 20.38 -2.67
C ALA A 200 2.19 19.26 -2.18
N LEU A 201 1.71 18.00 -2.16
CA LEU A 201 2.52 16.83 -1.80
C LEU A 201 3.66 16.58 -2.80
N MET A 202 3.44 16.86 -4.09
CA MET A 202 4.48 16.80 -5.13
C MET A 202 5.43 18.00 -5.10
N LYS A 203 5.21 18.99 -4.24
CA LYS A 203 5.95 20.26 -4.18
C LYS A 203 5.87 21.07 -5.49
N MET A 204 4.71 21.02 -6.14
CA MET A 204 4.43 21.69 -7.40
C MET A 204 3.44 22.84 -7.18
N PRO A 205 3.65 24.03 -7.77
CA PRO A 205 2.73 25.14 -7.58
C PRO A 205 1.43 24.95 -8.38
N GLU A 206 0.32 25.42 -7.81
CA GLU A 206 -0.99 25.44 -8.50
C GLU A 206 -0.98 26.30 -9.77
N SER A 207 -0.05 27.27 -9.86
CA SER A 207 0.12 28.15 -11.02
C SER A 207 0.42 27.40 -12.32
N LEU A 208 0.86 26.15 -12.27
CA LEU A 208 1.01 25.28 -13.45
C LEU A 208 -0.30 25.08 -14.21
N TYR A 209 -1.43 25.24 -13.53
CA TYR A 209 -2.77 25.15 -14.09
C TYR A 209 -3.49 26.50 -14.11
N GLN A 210 -2.76 27.62 -13.98
CA GLN A 210 -3.32 28.98 -14.05
C GLN A 210 -2.75 29.70 -15.28
N LEU A 211 -3.52 29.69 -16.37
CA LEU A 211 -3.08 30.23 -17.67
C LEU A 211 -3.07 31.76 -17.73
N ASP A 212 -3.82 32.44 -16.86
CA ASP A 212 -3.88 33.92 -16.80
C ASP A 212 -2.51 34.56 -16.51
N SER A 213 -1.62 33.82 -15.85
CA SER A 213 -0.28 34.29 -15.47
C SER A 213 0.77 34.24 -16.58
N LEU A 214 0.50 33.48 -17.67
CA LEU A 214 1.45 33.27 -18.76
C LEU A 214 1.31 34.29 -19.89
N LEU A 215 0.11 34.84 -20.09
CA LEU A 215 -0.18 35.80 -21.18
C LEU A 215 0.06 37.27 -20.79
N SER A 216 0.26 37.57 -19.51
CA SER A 216 0.58 38.93 -19.04
C SER A 216 2.07 39.28 -19.09
N LYS A 217 2.93 38.38 -19.59
CA LYS A 217 4.39 38.52 -19.60
C LYS A 217 5.03 38.61 -21.00
N THR A 218 4.24 38.83 -22.04
CA THR A 218 4.71 39.12 -23.41
C THR A 218 4.21 40.49 -23.85
#